data_AF-A0A4S0REZ1-F1
#
_entry.id   AF-A0A4S0REZ1-F1
#
_cell.length_a   1.000
_cell.length_b   1.000
_cell.length_c   1.000
_cell.angle_alpha   90.00
_cell.angle_beta   90.00
_cell.angle_gamma   90.00
#
_symmetry.space_group_name_H-M   'P 1'
#
loop_
_entity.id
_entity.type
_entity.pdbx_description
1 polymer ?
#
loop_
_entity_poly.entity_id
_entity_poly.type
_entity_poly.pdbx_seq_one_letter_code
_entity_poly.pdbx_strand_id
1 'polypeptide(L)'
;PHNGHVTSDGVIGLARLIDEDLANWVRDNVAFPNGMVDRITPATTDRERKILADDFGLEDNWPVFCEPFKQWVLEDHFTAGRPALEKVGVQFVKDVSPYELMKIRILNGGHATIAYPAGLMDIHFVHEAMQEPL
;
A
#
# COMPACT_ATOMS: atom_id res chain seq x y z
N PRO A 1 10.17 -1.27 -4.39
CA PRO A 1 10.84 -1.52 -3.09
C PRO A 1 11.46 -0.23 -2.57
N HIS A 2 11.67 -0.13 -1.26
CA HIS A 2 12.23 1.00 -0.53
C HIS A 2 11.50 2.32 -0.80
N ASN A 3 10.19 2.34 -0.52
CA ASN A 3 9.36 3.53 -0.78
C ASN A 3 9.81 4.79 -0.02
N GLY A 4 10.40 4.64 1.17
CA GLY A 4 11.01 5.73 1.93
C GLY A 4 12.20 6.34 1.19
N HIS A 5 13.11 5.51 0.69
CA HIS A 5 14.25 5.99 -0.12
C HIS A 5 13.80 6.69 -1.41
N VAL A 6 12.85 6.10 -2.14
CA VAL A 6 12.30 6.71 -3.37
C VAL A 6 11.67 8.08 -3.08
N THR A 7 10.97 8.21 -1.95
CA THR A 7 10.39 9.48 -1.51
C THR A 7 11.49 10.49 -1.16
N SER A 8 12.48 10.07 -0.37
CA SER A 8 13.64 10.88 0.01
C SER A 8 14.36 11.43 -1.22
N ASP A 9 14.68 10.56 -2.19
CA ASP A 9 15.38 10.93 -3.42
C ASP A 9 14.57 11.91 -4.26
N GLY A 10 13.26 11.68 -4.40
CA GLY A 10 12.36 12.57 -5.14
C GLY A 10 12.24 13.95 -4.50
N VAL A 11 12.07 14.02 -3.18
CA VAL A 11 11.90 15.27 -2.44
C VAL A 11 13.21 16.07 -2.40
N ILE A 12 14.32 15.43 -1.99
CA ILE A 12 15.63 16.09 -1.91
C ILE A 12 16.12 16.47 -3.31
N GLY A 13 15.91 15.61 -4.30
CA GLY A 13 16.26 15.88 -5.69
C GLY A 13 15.54 17.11 -6.23
N LEU A 14 14.23 17.22 -6.01
CA LEU A 14 13.47 18.40 -6.40
C LEU A 14 13.90 19.66 -5.63
N ALA A 15 14.10 19.55 -4.32
CA ALA A 15 14.56 20.68 -3.50
C ALA A 15 15.89 21.24 -4.03
N ARG A 16 16.82 20.37 -4.44
CA ARG A 16 18.12 20.76 -4.97
C ARG A 16 18.04 21.56 -6.27
N LEU A 17 17.02 21.32 -7.10
CA LEU A 17 16.78 22.12 -8.31
C LEU A 17 16.27 23.53 -8.02
N ILE A 18 15.82 23.78 -6.79
CA ILE A 18 15.24 25.05 -6.34
C ILE A 18 16.27 25.81 -5.49
N ASP A 19 16.81 25.16 -4.46
CA ASP A 19 17.73 25.73 -3.48
C ASP A 19 18.55 24.61 -2.78
N GLU A 20 19.87 24.73 -2.80
CA GLU A 20 20.78 23.76 -2.18
C GLU A 20 20.67 23.75 -0.65
N ASP A 21 20.44 24.91 -0.01
CA ASP A 21 20.31 25.00 1.45
C ASP A 21 19.02 24.32 1.92
N LEU A 22 17.94 24.45 1.15
CA LEU A 22 16.70 23.71 1.39
C LEU A 22 16.92 22.20 1.27
N ALA A 23 17.60 21.74 0.21
CA ALA A 23 17.88 20.33 0.00
C ALA A 23 18.69 19.72 1.15
N ASN A 24 19.71 20.44 1.62
CA ASN A 24 20.51 20.04 2.77
C ASN A 24 19.68 20.01 4.05
N TRP A 25 18.85 21.02 4.29
CA TRP A 25 17.98 21.06 5.45
C TRP A 25 17.01 19.87 5.46
N VAL A 26 16.37 19.55 4.33
CA VAL A 26 15.45 18.40 4.23
C VAL A 26 16.19 17.09 4.52
N ARG A 27 17.35 16.87 3.90
CA ARG A 27 18.17 15.67 4.12
C ARG A 27 18.50 15.46 5.61
N ASP A 28 18.84 16.54 6.30
CA ASP A 28 19.36 16.46 7.67
C ASP A 28 18.26 16.46 8.74
N ASN A 29 17.04 16.89 8.41
CA ASN A 29 15.96 17.08 9.39
C ASN A 29 14.72 16.20 9.14
N VAL A 30 14.53 15.63 7.95
CA VAL A 30 13.30 14.89 7.61
C VAL A 30 13.57 13.39 7.53
N ALA A 31 12.78 12.61 8.28
CA ALA A 31 12.80 11.16 8.23
C ALA A 31 11.87 10.62 7.12
N PHE A 32 12.36 9.64 6.35
CA PHE A 32 11.60 8.94 5.31
C PHE A 32 11.61 7.42 5.56
N PRO A 33 10.88 6.92 6.58
CA PRO A 33 10.88 5.49 6.93
C PRO A 33 10.30 4.66 5.78
N ASN A 34 10.94 3.53 5.45
CA ASN A 34 10.37 2.57 4.52
C ASN A 34 9.26 1.77 5.21
N GLY A 35 8.27 1.33 4.42
CA GLY A 35 7.15 0.57 4.92
C GLY A 35 6.55 -0.41 3.92
N MET A 36 6.23 -1.62 4.38
CA MET A 36 5.43 -2.58 3.64
C MET A 36 3.97 -2.45 4.09
N VAL A 37 3.08 -2.17 3.13
CA VAL A 37 1.63 -2.08 3.34
C VAL A 37 0.92 -3.16 2.56
N ASP A 38 -0.05 -3.82 3.20
CA ASP A 38 -0.81 -4.87 2.55
C ASP A 38 -2.27 -4.96 3.03
N ARG A 39 -3.18 -4.80 2.07
CA ARG A 39 -4.63 -5.01 2.19
C ARG A 39 -5.27 -4.86 0.81
N ILE A 40 -5.86 -5.91 0.27
CA ILE A 40 -6.62 -5.83 -0.98
C ILE A 40 -7.86 -4.95 -0.76
N THR A 41 -7.94 -3.90 -1.56
CA THR A 41 -8.97 -2.85 -1.47
C THR A 41 -9.47 -2.56 -2.88
N PRO A 42 -10.53 -3.24 -3.35
CA PRO A 42 -11.11 -3.00 -4.67
C PRO A 42 -11.61 -1.55 -4.80
N ALA A 43 -11.69 -1.07 -6.04
CA ALA A 43 -12.32 0.22 -6.31
C ALA A 43 -13.82 0.15 -5.98
N THR A 44 -14.34 1.20 -5.33
CA THR A 44 -15.75 1.33 -5.04
C THR A 44 -16.56 1.55 -6.31
N THR A 45 -17.58 0.72 -6.54
CA THR A 45 -18.55 0.88 -7.63
C THR A 45 -19.97 1.03 -7.08
N ASP A 46 -20.97 1.18 -7.97
CA ASP A 46 -22.39 1.16 -7.58
C ASP A 46 -22.79 -0.14 -6.88
N ARG A 47 -22.08 -1.25 -7.17
CA ARG A 47 -22.30 -2.54 -6.51
C ARG A 47 -22.04 -2.44 -5.01
N GLU A 48 -20.89 -1.92 -4.60
CA GLU A 48 -20.52 -1.79 -3.18
C GLU A 48 -21.43 -0.81 -2.44
N ARG A 49 -21.80 0.32 -3.09
CA ARG A 49 -22.79 1.26 -2.54
C ARG A 49 -24.13 0.58 -2.27
N LYS A 50 -24.62 -0.20 -3.24
CA LYS A 50 -25.89 -0.92 -3.12
C LYS A 50 -25.84 -2.00 -2.04
N ILE A 51 -24.77 -2.79 -1.96
CA ILE A 51 -24.58 -3.79 -0.89
C ILE A 51 -24.68 -3.12 0.49
N LEU A 52 -24.03 -1.98 0.68
CA LEU A 52 -24.06 -1.26 1.95
C LEU A 52 -25.49 -0.78 2.31
N ALA A 53 -26.20 -0.22 1.33
CA ALA A 53 -27.57 0.25 1.53
C ALA A 53 -28.54 -0.92 1.83
N ASP A 54 -28.45 -2.01 1.05
CA ASP A 54 -29.38 -3.14 1.14
C ASP A 54 -29.13 -3.98 2.42
N ASP A 55 -27.86 -4.27 2.75
CA ASP A 55 -27.53 -5.19 3.85
C ASP A 55 -27.44 -4.49 5.22
N PHE A 56 -27.07 -3.20 5.22
CA PHE A 56 -26.81 -2.45 6.46
C PHE A 56 -27.71 -1.22 6.64
N GLY A 57 -28.53 -0.86 5.65
CA GLY A 57 -29.39 0.33 5.71
C GLY A 57 -28.61 1.64 5.73
N LEU A 58 -27.37 1.64 5.24
CA LEU A 58 -26.48 2.79 5.27
C LEU A 58 -26.28 3.36 3.86
N GLU A 59 -26.66 4.61 3.68
CA GLU A 59 -26.35 5.38 2.46
C GLU A 59 -25.00 6.10 2.63
N ASP A 60 -23.96 5.50 2.07
CA ASP A 60 -22.64 6.12 1.93
C ASP A 60 -22.33 6.30 0.44
N ASN A 61 -21.98 7.52 0.03
CA ASN A 61 -21.63 7.82 -1.36
C ASN A 61 -20.24 7.30 -1.75
N TRP A 62 -19.38 6.98 -0.77
CA TRP A 62 -18.03 6.51 -1.04
C TRP A 62 -17.51 5.50 0.00
N PRO A 63 -18.17 4.34 0.15
CA PRO A 63 -17.69 3.30 1.06
C PRO A 63 -16.42 2.65 0.52
N VAL A 64 -15.54 2.21 1.42
CA VAL A 64 -14.31 1.49 1.06
C VAL A 64 -14.42 0.04 1.48
N PHE A 65 -14.61 -0.84 0.50
CA PHE A 65 -14.60 -2.28 0.72
C PHE A 65 -13.17 -2.79 0.68
N CYS A 66 -12.86 -3.74 1.55
CA CYS A 66 -11.54 -4.34 1.66
C CYS A 66 -11.64 -5.71 2.31
N GLU A 67 -10.62 -6.53 2.08
CA GLU A 67 -10.55 -7.83 2.74
C GLU A 67 -10.32 -7.69 4.27
N PRO A 68 -10.58 -8.76 5.04
CA PRO A 68 -10.28 -8.78 6.48
C PRO A 68 -8.79 -8.73 6.80
N PHE A 69 -7.94 -9.35 5.96
CA PHE A 69 -6.50 -9.34 6.13
C PHE A 69 -5.96 -7.91 6.04
N LYS A 70 -4.97 -7.61 6.89
CA LYS A 70 -4.25 -6.34 6.88
C LYS A 70 -2.89 -6.54 7.53
N GLN A 71 -1.86 -5.98 6.92
CA GLN A 71 -0.52 -5.95 7.49
C GLN A 71 0.15 -4.63 7.20
N TRP A 72 0.86 -4.12 8.20
CA TRP A 72 1.72 -2.96 8.05
C TRP A 72 3.01 -3.19 8.82
N VAL A 73 4.13 -3.18 8.09
CA VAL A 73 5.49 -3.26 8.64
C VAL A 73 6.19 -1.96 8.32
N LEU A 74 6.85 -1.35 9.29
CA LEU A 74 7.37 0.01 9.18
C LEU A 74 8.73 0.13 9.87
N GLU A 75 9.64 0.91 9.29
CA GLU A 75 10.85 1.34 9.98
C GLU A 75 10.50 2.38 11.05
N ASP A 76 11.07 2.25 12.25
CA ASP A 76 10.80 3.17 13.36
C ASP A 76 11.69 4.42 13.31
N HIS A 77 11.47 5.27 12.31
CA HIS A 77 12.25 6.48 12.07
C HIS A 77 11.35 7.68 11.79
N PHE A 78 11.13 8.54 12.80
CA PHE A 78 10.20 9.67 12.74
C PHE A 78 10.79 10.92 13.41
N THR A 79 10.81 12.06 12.70
CA THR A 79 11.38 13.31 13.21
C THR A 79 10.61 13.90 14.39
N ALA A 80 9.27 13.77 14.41
CA ALA A 80 8.39 14.45 15.37
C ALA A 80 7.57 13.47 16.23
N GLY A 81 8.09 12.26 16.43
CA GLY A 81 7.35 11.15 17.05
C GLY A 81 6.27 10.58 16.12
N ARG A 82 5.52 9.61 16.65
CA ARG A 82 4.44 8.90 15.93
C ARG A 82 3.40 8.37 16.91
N PRO A 83 2.18 8.02 16.45
CA PRO A 83 1.24 7.27 17.27
C PRO A 83 1.80 5.90 17.71
N ALA A 84 1.27 5.36 18.80
CA ALA A 84 1.59 4.02 19.31
C ALA A 84 0.92 2.92 18.46
N LEU A 85 1.23 2.90 17.16
CA LEU A 85 0.62 2.03 16.15
C LEU A 85 0.87 0.54 16.44
N GLU A 86 1.92 0.22 17.17
CA GLU A 86 2.19 -1.13 17.65
C GLU A 86 1.06 -1.70 18.52
N LYS A 87 0.29 -0.84 19.20
CA LYS A 87 -0.85 -1.26 20.03
C LYS A 87 -2.04 -1.73 19.21
N VAL A 88 -2.06 -1.44 17.91
CA VAL A 88 -3.15 -1.82 16.98
C VAL A 88 -2.64 -2.73 15.86
N GLY A 89 -1.48 -3.35 16.06
CA GLY A 89 -0.98 -4.44 15.19
C GLY A 89 0.04 -4.04 14.13
N VAL A 90 0.50 -2.78 14.09
CA VAL A 90 1.61 -2.38 13.19
C VAL A 90 2.93 -2.92 13.73
N GLN A 91 3.75 -3.46 12.84
CA GLN A 91 5.03 -4.06 13.19
C GLN A 91 6.17 -3.07 12.91
N PHE A 92 6.90 -2.68 13.95
CA PHE A 92 8.11 -1.86 13.78
C PHE A 92 9.35 -2.74 13.70
N VAL A 93 10.18 -2.51 12.68
CA VAL A 93 11.40 -3.26 12.41
C VAL A 93 12.55 -2.31 12.10
N LYS A 94 13.78 -2.82 12.16
CA LYS A 94 14.96 -2.05 11.76
C LYS A 94 15.15 -1.99 10.25
N ASP A 95 14.71 -3.01 9.54
CA ASP A 95 14.83 -3.16 8.09
C ASP A 95 13.57 -3.83 7.55
N VAL A 96 12.84 -3.10 6.70
CA VAL A 96 11.59 -3.61 6.10
C VAL A 96 11.81 -4.44 4.84
N SER A 97 13.02 -4.42 4.29
CA SER A 97 13.36 -4.98 2.98
C SER A 97 12.92 -6.44 2.79
N PRO A 98 13.07 -7.36 3.78
CA PRO A 98 12.62 -8.73 3.62
C PRO A 98 11.10 -8.85 3.42
N TYR A 99 10.33 -8.02 4.14
CA TYR A 99 8.86 -8.03 4.08
C TYR A 99 8.36 -7.44 2.76
N GLU A 100 8.92 -6.31 2.35
CA GLU A 100 8.59 -5.73 1.04
C GLU A 100 8.91 -6.69 -0.10
N LEU A 101 10.08 -7.35 -0.05
CA LEU A 101 10.51 -8.25 -1.12
C LEU A 101 9.59 -9.47 -1.23
N MET A 102 9.22 -10.05 -0.09
CA MET A 102 8.24 -11.15 -0.04
C MET A 102 6.91 -10.72 -0.65
N LYS A 103 6.35 -9.59 -0.19
CA LYS A 103 5.03 -9.09 -0.64
C LYS A 103 5.02 -8.73 -2.12
N ILE A 104 6.03 -8.00 -2.58
CA ILE A 104 6.11 -7.58 -3.99
C ILE A 104 6.29 -8.78 -4.91
N ARG A 105 7.09 -9.79 -4.54
CA ARG A 105 7.35 -10.94 -5.42
C ARG A 105 6.23 -11.98 -5.40
N ILE A 106 5.72 -12.33 -4.23
CA ILE A 106 4.72 -13.39 -4.09
C ILE A 106 3.33 -12.84 -4.36
N LEU A 107 2.93 -11.75 -3.70
CA LEU A 107 1.57 -11.24 -3.81
C LEU A 107 1.41 -10.34 -5.04
N ASN A 108 2.17 -9.26 -5.17
CA ASN A 108 2.01 -8.37 -6.33
C ASN A 108 2.44 -9.06 -7.63
N GLY A 109 3.53 -9.82 -7.59
CA GLY A 109 3.96 -10.66 -8.71
C GLY A 109 2.92 -11.72 -9.05
N GLY A 110 2.36 -12.40 -8.05
CA GLY A 110 1.26 -13.36 -8.23
C GLY A 110 0.01 -12.73 -8.87
N HIS A 111 -0.40 -11.55 -8.39
CA HIS A 111 -1.52 -10.80 -8.99
C HIS A 111 -1.29 -10.52 -10.48
N ALA A 112 -0.09 -10.08 -10.86
CA ALA A 112 0.22 -9.84 -12.27
C ALA A 112 0.17 -11.13 -13.10
N THR A 113 0.73 -12.23 -12.56
CA THR A 113 0.73 -13.54 -13.20
C THR A 113 -0.68 -14.08 -13.42
N ILE A 114 -1.63 -13.78 -12.53
CA ILE A 114 -3.04 -14.18 -12.67
C ILE A 114 -3.80 -13.22 -13.59
N ALA A 115 -3.64 -11.91 -13.38
CA ALA A 115 -4.46 -10.89 -14.02
C ALA A 115 -4.26 -10.81 -15.54
N TYR A 116 -3.03 -10.95 -16.03
CA TYR A 116 -2.78 -10.80 -17.46
C TYR A 116 -3.35 -11.95 -18.31
N PRO A 117 -3.16 -13.24 -17.96
CA PRO A 117 -3.84 -14.33 -18.65
C PRO A 117 -5.36 -14.27 -18.50
N ALA A 118 -5.86 -14.00 -17.29
CA ALA A 118 -7.31 -13.87 -17.03
C ALA A 118 -7.94 -12.80 -17.93
N GLY A 119 -7.29 -11.65 -18.07
CA GLY A 119 -7.75 -10.59 -18.97
C GLY A 119 -7.78 -11.00 -20.46
N LEU A 120 -6.91 -11.90 -20.89
CA LEU A 120 -6.95 -12.47 -22.26
C LEU A 120 -8.06 -13.52 -22.43
N MET A 121 -8.59 -14.06 -21.34
CA MET A 121 -9.70 -15.02 -21.31
C MET A 121 -11.06 -14.33 -21.07
N ASP A 122 -11.11 -12.99 -21.11
CA ASP A 122 -12.29 -12.19 -20.75
C ASP A 122 -12.80 -12.42 -19.31
N ILE A 123 -11.91 -12.83 -18.40
CA ILE A 123 -12.20 -12.96 -16.98
C ILE A 123 -11.91 -11.63 -16.28
N HIS A 124 -12.92 -11.06 -15.61
CA HIS A 124 -12.84 -9.71 -15.06
C HIS A 124 -12.49 -9.68 -13.58
N PHE A 125 -12.75 -10.76 -12.83
CA PHE A 125 -12.49 -10.79 -11.40
C PHE A 125 -11.45 -11.83 -11.00
N VAL A 126 -10.58 -11.46 -10.04
CA VAL A 126 -9.53 -12.36 -9.53
C VAL A 126 -10.11 -13.67 -8.98
N HIS A 127 -11.26 -13.62 -8.31
CA HIS A 127 -11.86 -14.83 -7.74
C HIS A 127 -12.38 -15.81 -8.81
N GLU A 128 -12.75 -15.31 -9.99
CA GLU A 128 -13.13 -16.14 -11.14
C GLU A 128 -11.88 -16.76 -11.77
N ALA A 129 -10.81 -15.97 -11.93
CA ALA A 129 -9.53 -16.49 -12.42
C ALA A 129 -8.96 -17.58 -11.51
N MET A 130 -9.17 -17.48 -10.18
CA MET A 130 -8.77 -18.50 -9.22
C MET A 130 -9.62 -19.79 -9.26
N GLN A 131 -10.74 -19.80 -9.99
CA GLN A 131 -11.54 -21.00 -10.25
C GLN A 131 -11.10 -21.73 -11.51
N GLU A 132 -10.29 -21.10 -12.36
CA GLU A 132 -9.68 -21.78 -13.51
C GLU A 132 -8.68 -22.84 -13.00
N PRO A 133 -8.77 -24.08 -13.49
CA PRO A 133 -7.94 -25.18 -12.99
C PRO A 133 -6.47 -25.11 -13.45
N LEU A 134 -6.14 -24.18 -14.35
CA LEU A 134 -4.81 -23.92 -14.91
C LEU A 134 -4.26 -22.60 -14.37
#